data_AF-A0A9E1AJZ5-F1
#
_entry.id   AF-A0A9E1AJZ5-F1
#
_cell.length_a   1.000
_cell.length_b   1.000
_cell.length_c   1.000
_cell.angle_alpha   90.00
_cell.angle_beta   90.00
_cell.angle_gamma   90.00
#
_symmetry.space_group_name_H-M   'P 1'
#
loop_
_entity.id
_entity.type
_entity.pdbx_description
1 polymer ?
#
loop_
_entity_poly.entity_id
_entity_poly.type
_entity_poly.pdbx_seq_one_letter_code
_entity_poly.pdbx_strand_id
1 'polypeptide(L)'
;MAQHAILRFEKHKGNPARPLEAHHERQKEQYASNPDIDTSRSKYNFHIVKPEGRYYHFIQSRIEQAGCRTRRDSTRFVDTLITASPEFFKKKSPKEIQEFFQRAADFLIGRVGKENIVSAVV
;
A
#
# COMPACT_ATOMS: atom_id res chain seq x y z
N MET A 1 5.67 27.33 4.53
CA MET A 1 6.27 26.28 3.69
C MET A 1 5.20 25.74 2.75
N ALA A 2 5.56 25.39 1.52
CA ALA A 2 4.62 24.79 0.58
C ALA A 2 4.17 23.40 1.08
N GLN A 3 2.90 23.06 0.83
CA GLN A 3 2.35 21.74 1.12
C GLN A 3 2.15 21.01 -0.19
N HIS A 4 2.64 19.77 -0.27
CA HIS A 4 2.58 18.96 -1.48
C HIS A 4 1.81 17.68 -1.22
N ALA A 5 0.99 17.29 -2.20
CA ALA A 5 0.51 15.92 -2.30
C ALA A 5 1.63 15.04 -2.90
N ILE A 6 1.79 13.84 -2.37
CA ILE A 6 2.83 12.90 -2.77
C ILE A 6 2.15 11.61 -3.23
N LEU A 7 2.39 11.24 -4.48
CA LEU A 7 2.01 9.98 -5.08
C LEU A 7 3.26 9.37 -5.72
N ARG A 8 3.82 8.33 -5.09
CA ARG A 8 5.06 7.68 -5.54
C ARG A 8 4.79 6.21 -5.84
N PHE A 9 5.21 5.77 -7.02
CA PHE A 9 5.13 4.38 -7.45
C PHE A 9 6.50 3.70 -7.32
N GLU A 10 6.51 2.48 -6.77
CA GLU A 10 7.67 1.61 -6.72
C GLU A 10 7.38 0.29 -7.43
N LYS A 11 8.23 -0.05 -8.42
CA LYS A 11 8.06 -1.24 -9.25
C LYS A 11 8.75 -2.42 -8.60
N HIS A 12 7.99 -3.50 -8.39
CA HIS A 12 8.51 -4.71 -7.77
C HIS A 12 8.61 -5.84 -8.81
N LYS A 13 9.84 -6.37 -8.98
CA LYS A 13 10.18 -7.46 -9.90
C LYS A 13 10.44 -8.76 -9.12
N GLY A 14 10.20 -9.92 -9.73
CA GLY A 14 10.40 -11.21 -9.05
C GLY A 14 9.36 -11.45 -7.94
N ASN A 15 9.77 -12.00 -6.80
CA ASN A 15 8.86 -12.40 -5.71
C ASN A 15 9.02 -11.58 -4.40
N PRO A 16 8.97 -10.23 -4.40
CA PRO A 16 9.17 -9.43 -3.19
C PRO A 16 7.88 -9.29 -2.35
N ALA A 17 6.78 -9.94 -2.74
CA ALA A 17 5.47 -9.75 -2.11
C ALA A 17 5.48 -10.08 -0.61
N ARG A 18 6.17 -11.15 -0.19
CA ARG A 18 6.13 -11.62 1.21
C ARG A 18 6.77 -10.62 2.20
N PRO A 19 8.00 -10.09 1.98
CA PRO A 19 8.54 -9.05 2.84
C PRO A 19 7.69 -7.78 2.92
N LEU A 20 7.09 -7.36 1.79
CA LEU A 20 6.24 -6.18 1.72
C LEU A 20 4.91 -6.40 2.45
N GLU A 21 4.26 -7.55 2.22
CA GLU A 21 3.06 -7.96 2.96
C GLU A 21 3.33 -7.95 4.47
N ALA A 22 4.43 -8.55 4.93
CA ALA A 22 4.78 -8.55 6.35
C ALA A 22 5.04 -7.14 6.92
N HIS A 23 5.49 -6.20 6.08
CA HIS A 23 5.66 -4.82 6.47
C HIS A 23 4.32 -4.08 6.53
N HIS A 24 3.55 -4.08 5.43
CA HIS A 24 2.24 -3.43 5.32
C HIS A 24 1.26 -3.91 6.40
N GLU A 25 1.19 -5.22 6.60
CA GLU A 25 0.25 -5.87 7.53
C GLU A 25 0.79 -6.00 8.97
N ARG A 26 1.92 -5.35 9.27
CA ARG A 26 2.54 -5.31 10.61
C ARG A 26 2.73 -6.69 11.27
N GLN A 27 3.17 -7.69 10.50
CA GLN A 27 3.27 -9.09 10.95
C GLN A 27 4.47 -9.39 11.87
N LYS A 28 5.39 -8.43 12.07
CA LYS A 28 6.55 -8.61 12.96
C LYS A 28 6.30 -7.96 14.31
N GLU A 29 6.77 -8.60 15.38
CA GLU A 29 6.74 -8.02 16.73
C GLU A 29 7.63 -6.79 16.85
N GLN A 30 8.77 -6.78 16.15
CA GLN A 30 9.73 -5.68 16.15
C GLN A 30 10.24 -5.35 14.75
N TYR A 31 10.44 -4.06 14.50
CA TYR A 31 10.98 -3.51 13.25
C TYR A 31 12.34 -2.83 13.49
N ALA A 32 13.36 -3.62 13.87
CA ALA A 32 14.69 -3.10 14.26
C ALA A 32 15.37 -2.21 13.20
N SER A 33 15.08 -2.41 11.92
CA SER A 33 15.63 -1.61 10.82
C SER A 33 14.89 -0.30 10.55
N ASN A 34 13.76 -0.06 11.21
CA ASN A 34 12.98 1.18 11.09
C ASN A 34 12.58 1.68 12.49
N PRO A 35 13.42 2.52 13.12
CA PRO A 35 13.18 3.01 14.48
C PRO A 35 11.95 3.94 14.57
N ASP A 36 11.43 4.44 13.45
CA ASP A 36 10.28 5.34 13.42
C ASP A 36 8.92 4.60 13.58
N ILE A 37 8.92 3.26 13.51
CA ILE A 37 7.70 2.46 13.73
C ILE A 37 7.47 2.28 15.24
N ASP A 38 6.42 2.95 15.73
CA ASP A 38 5.85 2.69 17.05
C ASP A 38 4.78 1.59 16.95
N THR A 39 5.12 0.38 17.39
CA THR A 39 4.23 -0.79 17.32
C THR A 39 2.99 -0.65 18.21
N SER A 40 3.03 0.19 19.25
CA SER A 40 1.86 0.46 20.10
C SER A 40 0.74 1.21 19.35
N ARG A 41 1.10 1.87 18.25
CA ARG A 41 0.19 2.63 17.39
C ARG A 41 -0.34 1.84 16.20
N SER A 42 0.20 0.65 15.92
CA SER A 42 -0.27 -0.21 14.82
C SER A 42 -1.77 -0.54 14.91
N LYS A 43 -2.35 -0.54 16.11
CA LYS A 43 -3.80 -0.73 16.32
C LYS A 43 -4.68 0.37 15.72
N TYR A 44 -4.10 1.52 15.38
CA TYR A 44 -4.81 2.63 14.75
C TYR A 44 -4.72 2.60 13.21
N ASN A 45 -3.89 1.71 12.65
CA ASN A 45 -3.85 1.48 11.22
C ASN A 45 -5.17 0.87 10.76
N PHE A 46 -5.57 1.16 9.53
CA PHE A 46 -6.82 0.64 8.98
C PHE A 46 -6.70 0.34 7.49
N HIS A 47 -7.52 -0.60 7.03
CA HIS A 47 -7.63 -0.94 5.62
C HIS A 47 -8.78 -0.17 4.99
N ILE A 48 -8.48 0.46 3.85
CA ILE A 48 -9.50 0.90 2.88
C ILE A 48 -9.87 -0.28 1.97
N VAL A 49 -8.87 -1.04 1.54
CA VAL A 49 -9.04 -2.33 0.86
C VAL A 49 -8.28 -3.37 1.67
N LYS A 50 -9.02 -4.31 2.25
CA LYS A 50 -8.43 -5.40 3.03
C LYS A 50 -8.07 -6.56 2.10
N PRO A 51 -6.86 -7.12 2.20
CA PRO A 51 -6.50 -8.30 1.42
C PRO A 51 -7.32 -9.51 1.85
N GLU A 52 -7.81 -10.29 0.88
CA GLU A 52 -8.55 -11.55 1.14
C GLU A 52 -7.62 -12.76 1.33
N GLY A 53 -6.31 -12.57 1.15
CA GLY A 53 -5.30 -13.61 1.28
C GLY A 53 -3.89 -13.07 1.15
N ARG A 54 -2.91 -13.97 0.94
CA ARG A 54 -1.51 -13.57 0.76
C ARG A 54 -1.34 -12.79 -0.53
N TYR A 55 -0.49 -11.76 -0.49
CA TYR A 55 -0.27 -10.89 -1.66
C TYR A 55 0.25 -11.68 -2.85
N TYR A 56 1.14 -12.64 -2.59
CA TYR A 56 1.72 -13.51 -3.61
C TYR A 56 0.64 -14.24 -4.42
N HIS A 57 -0.36 -14.83 -3.75
CA HIS A 57 -1.41 -15.60 -4.44
C HIS A 57 -2.31 -14.70 -5.28
N PHE A 58 -2.67 -13.52 -4.76
CA PHE A 58 -3.43 -12.53 -5.51
C PHE A 58 -2.70 -12.12 -6.80
N ILE A 59 -1.43 -11.71 -6.67
CA ILE A 59 -0.62 -11.24 -7.81
C ILE A 59 -0.45 -12.36 -8.84
N GLN A 60 -0.14 -13.58 -8.39
CA GLN A 60 0.04 -14.72 -9.28
C GLN A 60 -1.25 -15.06 -10.05
N SER A 61 -2.40 -15.07 -9.37
CA SER A 61 -3.70 -15.29 -9.98
C SER A 61 -4.03 -14.25 -11.05
N ARG A 62 -3.79 -12.95 -10.77
CA ARG A 62 -4.00 -11.88 -11.76
C ARG A 62 -3.10 -12.02 -12.99
N ILE A 63 -1.85 -12.41 -12.80
CA ILE A 63 -0.89 -12.63 -13.90
C ILE A 63 -1.32 -13.81 -14.77
N GLU A 64 -1.77 -14.91 -14.15
CA GLU A 64 -2.28 -16.08 -14.86
C GLU A 64 -3.54 -15.76 -15.66
N GLN A 65 -4.49 -15.04 -15.06
CA GLN A 65 -5.72 -14.58 -15.73
C GLN A 65 -5.43 -13.66 -16.92
N ALA A 66 -4.38 -12.82 -16.83
CA ALA A 66 -3.99 -11.95 -17.92
C ALA A 66 -3.35 -12.70 -19.11
N GLY A 67 -2.92 -13.95 -18.93
CA GLY A 67 -2.29 -14.75 -19.99
C GLY A 67 -0.96 -14.21 -20.51
N CYS A 68 -0.35 -13.27 -19.79
CA CYS A 68 0.86 -12.58 -20.23
C CYS A 68 2.11 -13.46 -20.06
N ARG A 69 3.02 -13.43 -21.05
CA ARG A 69 4.35 -14.05 -20.90
C ARG A 69 5.13 -13.32 -19.81
N THR A 70 5.51 -14.04 -18.76
CA THR A 70 6.31 -13.48 -17.67
C THR A 70 7.80 -13.73 -17.89
N ARG A 71 8.61 -12.72 -17.61
CA ARG A 71 10.07 -12.78 -17.61
C ARG A 71 10.60 -12.57 -16.19
N ARG A 72 11.85 -12.94 -15.94
CA ARG A 72 12.50 -12.76 -14.64
C ARG A 72 12.49 -11.30 -14.17
N ASP A 73 12.62 -10.37 -15.11
CA ASP A 73 12.69 -8.92 -14.89
C ASP A 73 11.34 -8.20 -15.04
N SER A 74 10.25 -8.94 -15.25
CA SER A 74 8.91 -8.36 -15.33
C SER A 74 8.53 -7.70 -14.01
N THR A 75 7.93 -6.52 -14.11
CA THR A 75 7.26 -5.90 -12.96
C THR A 75 6.03 -6.74 -12.66
N ARG A 76 5.96 -7.29 -11.44
CA ARG A 76 4.88 -8.17 -11.00
C ARG A 76 3.78 -7.39 -10.30
N PHE A 77 4.14 -6.34 -9.57
CA PHE A 77 3.20 -5.39 -8.98
C PHE A 77 3.88 -4.05 -8.74
N VAL A 78 3.07 -3.05 -8.40
CA VAL A 78 3.51 -1.71 -8.05
C VAL A 78 3.03 -1.40 -6.64
N ASP A 79 3.96 -1.05 -5.75
CA ASP A 79 3.62 -0.48 -4.44
C ASP A 79 3.47 1.04 -4.60
N THR A 80 2.42 1.60 -4.01
CA THR A 80 2.07 3.01 -4.20
C THR A 80 1.99 3.71 -2.86
N LEU A 81 2.95 4.62 -2.62
CA LEU A 81 2.91 5.52 -1.47
C LEU A 81 2.07 6.74 -1.83
N ILE A 82 0.99 6.95 -1.08
CA ILE A 82 0.22 8.18 -1.10
C ILE A 82 0.40 8.87 0.24
N THR A 83 0.76 10.15 0.24
CA THR A 83 0.82 10.96 1.46
C THR A 83 0.81 12.45 1.09
N ALA A 84 1.02 13.32 2.06
CA ALA A 84 1.24 14.74 1.87
C ALA A 84 2.36 15.24 2.80
N SER A 85 2.76 16.51 2.64
CA SER A 85 3.67 17.16 3.61
C SER A 85 3.15 16.98 5.05
N PRO A 86 4.00 16.67 6.04
CA PRO A 86 3.56 16.43 7.42
C PRO A 86 2.73 17.57 8.02
N GLU A 87 3.03 18.81 7.66
CA GLU A 87 2.31 20.03 8.06
C GLU A 87 0.83 19.98 7.70
N PHE A 88 0.46 19.28 6.62
CA PHE A 88 -0.92 19.11 6.19
C PHE A 88 -1.75 18.33 7.22
N PHE A 89 -1.14 17.37 7.93
CA PHE A 89 -1.83 16.49 8.87
C PHE A 89 -1.84 17.00 10.31
N LYS A 90 -0.94 17.91 10.71
CA LYS A 90 -0.74 18.35 12.12
C LYS A 90 -2.00 18.89 12.81
N LYS A 91 -3.00 19.39 12.07
CA LYS A 91 -4.24 19.96 12.61
C LYS A 91 -5.50 19.22 12.18
N LYS A 92 -5.35 18.04 11.56
CA LYS A 92 -6.48 17.27 11.05
C LYS A 92 -6.98 16.28 12.10
N SER A 93 -8.29 16.18 12.18
CA SER A 93 -8.94 15.11 12.93
C SER A 93 -8.66 13.75 12.27
N PRO A 94 -8.74 12.63 13.03
CA PRO A 94 -8.63 11.29 12.45
C PRO A 94 -9.60 11.05 11.29
N LYS A 95 -10.81 11.63 11.36
CA LYS A 95 -11.81 11.54 10.28
C LYS A 95 -11.35 12.23 9.00
N GLU A 96 -10.82 13.46 9.09
CA GLU A 96 -10.28 14.16 7.91
C GLU A 96 -9.07 13.45 7.30
N ILE A 97 -8.24 12.81 8.14
CA ILE A 97 -7.12 11.99 7.67
C ILE A 97 -7.65 10.77 6.91
N GLN A 98 -8.64 10.08 7.47
CA GLN A 98 -9.29 8.96 6.81
C GLN A 98 -9.93 9.35 5.48
N GLU A 99 -10.66 10.47 5.43
CA GLU A 99 -11.27 11.00 4.21
C GLU A 99 -10.21 11.33 3.13
N PHE A 100 -9.06 11.86 3.52
CA PHE A 100 -7.94 12.11 2.60
C PHE A 100 -7.47 10.81 1.93
N PHE A 101 -7.19 9.77 2.73
CA PHE A 101 -6.72 8.50 2.18
C PHE A 101 -7.81 7.75 1.40
N GLN A 102 -9.07 7.81 1.85
CA GLN A 102 -10.19 7.25 1.12
C GLN A 102 -10.30 7.87 -0.27
N ARG A 103 -10.28 9.21 -0.36
CA ARG A 103 -10.37 9.91 -1.65
C ARG A 103 -9.21 9.56 -2.58
N ALA A 104 -8.01 9.40 -2.04
CA ALA A 104 -6.85 9.02 -2.84
C ALA A 104 -6.89 7.56 -3.30
N ALA A 105 -7.37 6.65 -2.45
CA ALA A 105 -7.63 5.27 -2.82
C ALA A 105 -8.70 5.17 -3.91
N ASP A 106 -9.83 5.88 -3.75
CA ASP A 106 -10.92 5.92 -4.74
C ASP A 106 -10.42 6.44 -6.10
N PHE A 107 -9.56 7.46 -6.10
CA PHE A 107 -8.93 7.96 -7.31
C PHE A 107 -8.11 6.87 -8.03
N LEU A 108 -7.26 6.13 -7.30
CA LEU A 108 -6.48 5.05 -7.91
C LEU A 108 -7.36 3.88 -8.34
N ILE A 109 -8.29 3.45 -7.51
CA ILE A 109 -9.24 2.37 -7.81
C ILE A 109 -10.01 2.69 -9.10
N GLY A 110 -10.49 3.92 -9.27
CA GLY A 110 -11.18 4.35 -10.48
C GLY A 110 -10.29 4.36 -11.74
N ARG A 111 -8.96 4.37 -11.59
CA ARG A 111 -8.01 4.35 -12.72
C ARG A 111 -7.51 2.96 -13.06
N VAL A 112 -7.30 2.10 -12.07
CA VAL A 112 -6.68 0.78 -12.27
C VAL A 112 -7.66 -0.37 -12.10
N GLY A 113 -8.88 -0.14 -11.62
CA GLY A 113 -9.85 -1.19 -11.30
C GLY A 113 -9.61 -1.79 -9.91
N LYS A 114 -10.70 -2.00 -9.16
CA LYS A 114 -10.65 -2.54 -7.78
C LYS A 114 -10.04 -3.94 -7.75
N GLU A 115 -10.31 -4.74 -8.77
CA GLU A 115 -9.78 -6.09 -8.97
C GLU A 115 -8.26 -6.16 -9.16
N ASN A 116 -7.60 -5.02 -9.34
CA ASN A 116 -6.14 -4.92 -9.44
C ASN A 116 -5.48 -4.38 -8.16
N ILE A 117 -6.26 -4.08 -7.12
CA ILE A 117 -5.76 -3.63 -5.82
C ILE A 117 -5.80 -4.79 -4.82
N VAL A 118 -4.62 -5.23 -4.38
CA VAL A 118 -4.49 -6.30 -3.38
C VAL A 118 -4.78 -5.81 -1.96
N SER A 119 -4.34 -4.61 -1.64
CA SER A 119 -4.47 -3.98 -0.32
C SER A 119 -4.29 -2.48 -0.45
N ALA A 120 -4.97 -1.73 0.42
CA ALA A 120 -4.73 -0.31 0.65
C ALA A 120 -4.85 -0.08 2.16
N VAL A 121 -3.69 0.01 2.82
CA VAL A 121 -3.55 0.15 4.27
C VAL A 121 -2.94 1.50 4.62
N VAL A 122 -3.43 2.11 5.69
CA VAL A 122 -2.97 3.38 6.25
C VAL A 122 -2.39 3.12 7.64
#